data_AF-A0A8R7VFV9-F1
#
_entry.id   AF-A0A8R7VFV9-F1
#
_cell.length_a   1.000
_cell.length_b   1.000
_cell.length_c   1.000
_cell.angle_alpha   90.00
_cell.angle_beta   90.00
_cell.angle_gamma   90.00
#
_symmetry.space_group_name_H-M   'P 1'
#
loop_
_entity.id
_entity.type
_entity.pdbx_description
1 polymer ?
#
loop_
_entity_poly.entity_id
_entity_poly.type
_entity_poly.pdbx_seq_one_letter_code
_entity_poly.pdbx_strand_id
1 'polypeptide(L)'
;MDVDFCKGTENLPEFDWGIPLSSPDVAFNGIDKSDHCCHLLNPTRRVCSDGYDYGRRFLVCPREGYDTCAYLKWVDKEWQGRPRQVIGKLAEENVALQKFVFDKDAEIMRLKEERKAMIMKYKKEIRTRDRREIWLACLVC
;
A
#
# COMPACT_ATOMS: atom_id res chain seq x y z
N MET A 1 -30.76 19.34 -0.50
CA MET A 1 -30.42 18.41 -1.58
C MET A 1 -30.02 17.13 -0.91
N ASP A 2 -30.90 16.14 -1.00
CA ASP A 2 -30.90 14.94 -0.17
C ASP A 2 -29.72 14.01 -0.51
N VAL A 3 -28.98 13.61 0.52
CA VAL A 3 -27.78 12.76 0.47
C VAL A 3 -28.14 11.30 0.08
N ASP A 4 -29.43 10.99 -0.05
CA ASP A 4 -29.96 9.65 -0.29
C ASP A 4 -30.03 9.23 -1.77
N PHE A 5 -29.76 10.12 -2.73
CA PHE A 5 -29.93 9.81 -4.17
C PHE A 5 -28.83 8.90 -4.76
N CYS A 6 -27.80 8.56 -3.97
CA CYS A 6 -26.65 7.78 -4.45
C CYS A 6 -26.74 6.26 -4.24
N LYS A 7 -27.87 5.74 -3.74
CA LYS A 7 -28.06 4.30 -3.57
C LYS A 7 -28.35 3.67 -4.93
N GLY A 8 -27.32 3.11 -5.57
CA GLY A 8 -27.49 2.10 -6.60
C GLY A 8 -28.45 1.02 -6.08
N THR A 9 -29.35 0.58 -6.94
CA THR A 9 -30.46 -0.33 -6.61
C THR A 9 -29.97 -1.72 -6.24
N GLU A 10 -29.54 -1.91 -5.01
CA GLU A 10 -29.42 -3.21 -4.36
C GLU A 10 -29.43 -2.99 -2.84
N ASN A 11 -30.37 -3.65 -2.16
CA ASN A 11 -30.49 -3.61 -0.71
C ASN A 11 -29.21 -4.20 -0.09
N LEU A 12 -28.22 -3.36 0.19
CA LEU A 12 -27.02 -3.76 0.90
C LEU A 12 -27.33 -3.78 2.40
N PRO A 13 -26.95 -4.85 3.12
CA PRO A 13 -27.01 -4.85 4.59
C PRO A 13 -26.15 -3.71 5.13
N GLU A 14 -26.41 -3.34 6.38
CA GLU A 14 -25.82 -2.28 7.21
C GLU A 14 -24.28 -2.42 7.35
N PHE A 15 -23.55 -2.39 6.25
CA PHE A 15 -22.13 -2.70 6.12
C PHE A 15 -21.34 -1.44 5.78
N ASP A 16 -20.17 -1.33 6.38
CA ASP A 16 -19.25 -0.21 6.40
C ASP A 16 -19.19 0.59 5.08
N TRP A 17 -19.48 1.89 5.16
CA TRP A 17 -19.59 2.82 4.01
C TRP A 17 -18.24 3.13 3.35
N GLY A 18 -17.16 2.48 3.78
CA GLY A 18 -15.83 2.63 3.20
C GLY A 18 -15.77 2.01 1.80
N ILE A 19 -15.29 2.79 0.83
CA ILE A 19 -14.79 2.22 -0.43
C ILE A 19 -13.68 1.20 -0.06
N PRO A 20 -13.76 -0.07 -0.51
CA PRO A 20 -12.75 -1.07 -0.22
C PRO A 20 -11.35 -0.62 -0.59
N LEU A 21 -10.35 -1.06 0.18
CA LEU A 21 -8.97 -0.77 -0.17
C LEU A 21 -8.68 -1.38 -1.54
N SER A 22 -8.06 -0.59 -2.40
CA SER A 22 -7.81 -1.02 -3.77
C SER A 22 -6.43 -0.66 -4.26
N SER A 23 -6.01 -1.41 -5.26
CA SER A 23 -4.79 -1.16 -6.01
C SER A 23 -5.11 -1.05 -7.50
N PRO A 24 -4.33 -0.26 -8.26
CA PRO A 24 -4.44 -0.26 -9.71
C PRO A 24 -3.97 -1.61 -10.26
N ASP A 25 -4.70 -2.15 -11.24
CA ASP A 25 -4.31 -3.36 -11.96
C ASP A 25 -3.98 -3.02 -13.42
N VAL A 26 -2.94 -3.64 -13.97
CA VAL A 26 -2.49 -3.31 -15.34
C VAL A 26 -3.50 -3.74 -16.40
N ALA A 27 -4.22 -4.84 -16.17
CA ALA A 27 -5.22 -5.37 -17.09
C ALA A 27 -6.62 -4.75 -16.87
N PHE A 28 -6.89 -4.25 -15.66
CA PHE A 28 -8.16 -3.64 -15.28
C PHE A 28 -7.96 -2.27 -14.61
N ASN A 29 -7.52 -1.29 -15.40
CA ASN A 29 -7.44 0.12 -15.03
C ASN A 29 -8.22 1.03 -15.98
N GLY A 30 -8.20 2.32 -15.67
CA GLY A 30 -8.81 3.38 -16.48
C GLY A 30 -10.25 3.67 -16.08
N ILE A 31 -10.99 4.27 -17.01
CA ILE A 31 -12.34 4.79 -16.81
C ILE A 31 -13.33 3.88 -17.54
N ASP A 32 -14.45 3.57 -16.90
CA ASP A 32 -15.53 2.82 -17.52
C ASP A 32 -16.57 3.74 -18.18
N LYS A 33 -16.73 3.62 -19.50
CA LYS A 33 -17.64 4.48 -20.28
C LYS A 33 -19.09 4.02 -20.27
N SER A 34 -19.39 2.84 -19.72
CA SER A 34 -20.72 2.25 -19.76
C SER A 34 -21.62 2.68 -18.59
N ASP A 35 -21.04 3.36 -17.60
CA ASP A 35 -21.72 3.71 -16.35
C ASP A 35 -21.33 5.11 -15.89
N HIS A 36 -22.07 5.67 -14.93
CA HIS A 36 -21.84 7.01 -14.38
C HIS A 36 -22.14 7.04 -12.88
N CYS A 37 -21.32 7.75 -12.11
CA CYS A 37 -21.59 8.02 -10.70
C CYS A 37 -22.58 9.19 -10.51
N CYS A 38 -22.90 9.54 -9.26
CA CYS A 38 -23.81 10.65 -8.93
C CYS A 38 -23.36 12.01 -9.48
N HIS A 39 -22.06 12.18 -9.72
CA HIS A 39 -21.51 13.38 -10.34
C HIS A 39 -21.61 13.38 -11.87
N LEU A 40 -22.29 12.39 -12.46
CA LEU A 40 -22.37 12.15 -13.91
C LEU A 40 -20.99 11.94 -14.57
N LEU A 41 -20.00 11.55 -13.77
CA LEU A 41 -18.66 11.20 -14.24
C LEU A 41 -18.58 9.69 -14.44
N ASN A 42 -17.87 9.28 -15.49
CA ASN A 42 -17.55 7.88 -15.72
C ASN A 42 -16.68 7.33 -14.59
N PRO A 43 -17.04 6.18 -13.99
CA PRO A 43 -16.35 5.65 -12.83
C PRO A 43 -14.98 5.07 -13.19
N THR A 44 -14.09 5.07 -12.20
CA THR A 44 -12.75 4.50 -12.31
C THR A 44 -12.78 3.01 -11.99
N ARG A 45 -12.01 2.24 -12.74
CA ARG A 45 -11.81 0.80 -12.52
C ARG A 45 -10.76 0.56 -11.43
N ARG A 46 -11.10 -0.31 -10.49
CA ARG A 46 -10.26 -0.69 -9.35
C ARG A 46 -10.36 -2.19 -9.09
N VAL A 47 -9.31 -2.72 -8.45
CA VAL A 47 -9.28 -4.09 -7.94
C VAL A 47 -9.13 -4.04 -6.43
N CYS A 48 -10.02 -4.73 -5.74
CA CYS A 48 -10.01 -4.84 -4.28
C CYS A 48 -8.73 -5.56 -3.83
N SER A 49 -8.09 -5.02 -2.81
CA SER A 49 -6.82 -5.52 -2.26
C SER A 49 -6.93 -5.83 -0.78
N ASP A 50 -8.15 -6.09 -0.29
CA ASP A 50 -8.42 -6.40 1.10
C ASP A 50 -9.47 -7.50 1.30
N GLY A 51 -9.36 -8.16 2.45
CA GLY A 51 -10.36 -9.09 2.98
C GLY A 51 -10.80 -10.20 2.01
N TYR A 52 -12.08 -10.53 2.09
CA TYR A 52 -12.69 -11.61 1.33
C TYR A 52 -12.92 -11.27 -0.14
N ASP A 53 -12.87 -9.99 -0.51
CA ASP A 53 -13.10 -9.52 -1.87
C ASP A 53 -11.80 -9.29 -2.65
N TYR A 54 -10.66 -9.65 -2.07
CA TYR A 54 -9.35 -9.52 -2.70
C TYR A 54 -9.36 -10.06 -4.14
N GLY A 55 -8.88 -9.24 -5.06
CA GLY A 55 -8.84 -9.53 -6.49
C GLY A 55 -10.14 -9.26 -7.25
N ARG A 56 -11.26 -8.95 -6.58
CA ARG A 56 -12.51 -8.60 -7.28
C ARG A 56 -12.44 -7.20 -7.88
N ARG A 57 -13.02 -7.06 -9.06
CA ARG A 57 -13.09 -5.81 -9.80
C ARG A 57 -14.33 -5.02 -9.41
N PHE A 58 -14.16 -3.72 -9.23
CA PHE A 58 -15.26 -2.79 -8.98
C PHE A 58 -15.03 -1.44 -9.68
N LEU A 59 -16.13 -0.71 -9.83
CA LEU A 59 -16.20 0.64 -10.34
C LEU A 59 -16.45 1.59 -9.17
N VAL A 60 -15.75 2.72 -9.15
CA VAL A 60 -15.87 3.73 -8.08
C VAL A 60 -15.89 5.15 -8.65
N CYS A 61 -16.42 6.10 -7.89
CA CYS A 61 -16.33 7.52 -8.25
C CYS A 61 -14.88 7.94 -8.54
N PRO A 62 -14.61 8.71 -9.62
CA PRO A 62 -13.26 9.18 -9.92
C PRO A 62 -12.81 10.36 -9.05
N ARG A 63 -13.71 10.98 -8.27
CA ARG A 63 -13.35 12.06 -7.35
C ARG A 63 -12.64 11.51 -6.11
N GLU A 64 -11.70 12.28 -5.58
CA GLU A 64 -10.93 11.94 -4.39
C GLU A 64 -11.24 12.91 -3.24
N GLY A 65 -10.97 12.49 -2.00
CA GLY A 65 -11.20 13.31 -0.80
C GLY A 65 -12.69 13.50 -0.47
N TYR A 66 -13.02 14.64 0.15
CA TYR A 66 -14.38 14.95 0.63
C TYR A 66 -15.43 15.11 -0.48
N ASP A 67 -15.00 15.20 -1.74
CA ASP A 67 -15.85 15.38 -2.92
C ASP A 67 -16.14 14.03 -3.62
N THR A 68 -15.68 12.91 -3.07
CA THR A 68 -16.06 11.57 -3.54
C THR A 68 -17.50 11.26 -3.16
N CYS A 69 -18.25 10.64 -4.08
CA CYS A 69 -19.54 10.05 -3.75
C CYS A 69 -19.39 8.56 -3.47
N ALA A 70 -20.35 7.98 -2.75
CA ALA A 70 -20.36 6.57 -2.39
C ALA A 70 -20.72 5.61 -3.55
N TYR A 71 -20.56 6.04 -4.81
CA TYR A 71 -20.78 5.15 -5.94
C TYR A 71 -19.77 4.01 -5.91
N LEU A 72 -20.29 2.79 -5.80
CA LEU A 72 -19.53 1.55 -5.87
C LEU A 72 -20.37 0.51 -6.60
N LYS A 73 -19.77 -0.18 -7.56
CA LYS A 73 -20.41 -1.28 -8.27
C LYS A 73 -19.43 -2.40 -8.54
N TRP A 74 -19.74 -3.59 -8.03
CA TRP A 74 -18.95 -4.78 -8.32
C TRP A 74 -19.17 -5.24 -9.76
N VAL A 75 -18.07 -5.52 -10.46
CA VAL A 75 -18.09 -6.10 -11.82
C VAL A 75 -18.14 -7.63 -11.74
N ASP A 76 -17.38 -8.19 -10.81
CA ASP A 76 -17.33 -9.63 -10.58
C ASP A 76 -18.36 -10.07 -9.55
N LYS A 77 -18.87 -11.30 -9.72
CA LYS A 77 -19.64 -11.96 -8.67
C LYS A 77 -18.78 -12.16 -7.43
N GLU A 78 -19.43 -12.19 -6.28
CA GLU A 78 -18.77 -12.50 -5.02
C GLU A 78 -18.19 -13.92 -5.05
N TRP A 79 -17.04 -14.10 -4.42
CA TRP A 79 -16.45 -15.43 -4.25
C TRP A 79 -17.36 -16.29 -3.39
N GLN A 80 -17.62 -17.52 -3.83
CA GLN A 80 -18.48 -18.47 -3.14
C GLN A 80 -17.71 -19.72 -2.73
N GLY A 81 -18.14 -20.36 -1.65
CA GLY A 81 -17.60 -21.63 -1.17
C GLY A 81 -16.10 -21.59 -0.88
N ARG A 82 -15.39 -22.63 -1.35
CA ARG A 82 -13.94 -22.81 -1.10
C ARG A 82 -13.08 -21.63 -1.59
N PRO A 83 -13.27 -21.08 -2.80
CA PRO A 83 -12.55 -19.87 -3.23
C PRO A 83 -12.60 -18.73 -2.21
N ARG A 84 -13.77 -18.43 -1.63
CA ARG A 84 -13.90 -17.35 -0.63
C ARG A 84 -13.04 -17.61 0.61
N GLN A 85 -13.07 -18.84 1.12
CA GLN A 85 -12.27 -19.23 2.29
C GLN A 85 -10.77 -19.12 2.02
N VAL A 86 -10.33 -19.58 0.85
CA VAL A 86 -8.92 -19.52 0.45
C VAL A 86 -8.48 -18.06 0.27
N ILE A 87 -9.29 -17.23 -0.40
CA ILE A 87 -8.97 -15.82 -0.61
C ILE A 87 -8.90 -15.06 0.71
N GLY A 88 -9.86 -15.24 1.60
CA GLY A 88 -9.84 -14.61 2.92
C GLY A 88 -8.57 -14.98 3.71
N LYS A 89 -8.24 -16.27 3.76
CA LYS A 89 -7.01 -16.74 4.42
C LYS A 89 -5.75 -16.14 3.79
N LEU A 90 -5.65 -16.13 2.46
CA LEU A 90 -4.50 -15.55 1.75
C LEU A 90 -4.39 -14.04 1.98
N ALA A 91 -5.51 -13.32 2.04
CA ALA A 91 -5.52 -11.89 2.33
C ALA A 91 -5.01 -11.60 3.75
N GLU A 92 -5.47 -12.38 4.75
CA GLU A 92 -5.00 -12.28 6.13
C GLU A 92 -3.49 -12.56 6.24
N GLU A 93 -3.02 -13.64 5.61
CA GLU A 93 -1.59 -13.98 5.57
C GLU A 93 -0.76 -12.91 4.86
N ASN A 94 -1.29 -12.30 3.78
CA ASN A 94 -0.62 -11.23 3.06
C ASN A 94 -0.43 -9.99 3.94
N VAL A 95 -1.44 -9.58 4.72
CA VAL A 95 -1.32 -8.46 5.67
C VAL A 95 -0.23 -8.75 6.72
N ALA A 96 -0.21 -9.96 7.27
CA ALA A 96 0.81 -10.36 8.25
C ALA A 96 2.22 -10.34 7.65
N LEU A 97 2.37 -10.83 6.41
CA LEU A 97 3.64 -10.83 5.69
C LEU A 97 4.12 -9.41 5.34
N GLN A 98 3.22 -8.53 4.90
CA GLN A 98 3.56 -7.14 4.60
C GLN A 98 4.10 -6.41 5.84
N LYS A 99 3.45 -6.61 6.99
CA LYS A 99 3.95 -6.06 8.26
C LYS A 99 5.34 -6.60 8.61
N PHE A 100 5.54 -7.92 8.49
CA PHE A 100 6.83 -8.54 8.76
C PHE A 100 7.94 -8.00 7.84
N VAL A 101 7.65 -7.84 6.55
CA VAL A 101 8.59 -7.28 5.57
C VAL A 101 8.94 -5.83 5.94
N PHE A 102 7.95 -5.01 6.27
CA PHE A 102 8.16 -3.63 6.70
C PHE A 102 9.09 -3.54 7.94
N ASP A 103 8.86 -4.37 8.94
CA ASP A 103 9.68 -4.42 10.16
C ASP A 103 11.12 -4.84 9.83
N LYS A 104 11.31 -5.80 8.92
CA LYS A 104 12.63 -6.24 8.46
C LYS A 104 13.35 -5.17 7.63
N ASP A 105 12.63 -4.42 6.81
CA ASP A 105 13.21 -3.31 6.04
C ASP A 105 13.69 -2.19 6.97
N ALA A 106 12.92 -1.87 8.01
CA ALA A 106 13.32 -0.91 9.05
C ALA A 106 14.60 -1.36 9.79
N GLU A 107 14.67 -2.66 10.14
CA GLU A 107 15.85 -3.27 10.75
C GLU A 107 17.09 -3.18 9.83
N ILE A 108 16.93 -3.52 8.55
CA ILE A 108 18.00 -3.43 7.55
C ILE A 108 18.52 -2.00 7.44
N MET A 109 17.63 -1.00 7.45
CA MET A 109 18.04 0.41 7.39
C MET A 109 18.86 0.80 8.63
N ARG A 110 18.46 0.36 9.83
CA ARG A 110 19.21 0.63 11.06
C ARG A 110 20.61 0.01 11.01
N LEU A 111 20.71 -1.27 10.64
CA LEU A 111 21.99 -1.98 10.54
C LEU A 111 22.91 -1.39 9.46
N LYS A 112 22.35 -0.87 8.36
CA LYS A 112 23.12 -0.15 7.33
C LYS A 112 23.74 1.13 7.89
N GLU A 113 23.02 1.87 8.72
CA GLU A 113 23.53 3.11 9.31
C GLU A 113 24.58 2.83 10.39
N GLU A 114 24.35 1.84 11.26
CA GLU A 114 25.34 1.37 12.24
C GLU A 114 26.65 0.93 11.56
N ARG A 115 26.54 0.17 10.46
CA ARG A 115 27.70 -0.24 9.66
C ARG A 115 28.47 0.97 9.09
N LYS A 116 27.77 1.98 8.56
CA LYS A 116 28.41 3.20 8.06
C LYS A 116 29.13 3.96 9.16
N ALA A 117 28.49 4.12 10.33
CA ALA A 117 29.08 4.78 11.49
C ALA A 117 30.35 4.05 11.97
N MET A 118 30.31 2.73 12.04
CA MET A 118 31.47 1.90 12.39
C MET A 118 32.62 2.06 11.40
N ILE A 119 32.34 2.03 10.09
CA ILE A 119 33.36 2.24 9.06
C ILE A 119 33.97 3.65 9.17
N MET A 120 33.16 4.68 9.40
CA MET A 120 33.66 6.05 9.58
C MET A 120 34.54 6.18 10.82
N LYS A 121 34.13 5.57 11.94
CA LYS A 121 34.92 5.53 13.17
C LYS A 121 36.27 4.85 12.95
N TYR A 122 36.27 3.66 12.34
CA TYR A 122 37.50 2.92 12.03
C TYR A 122 38.45 3.70 11.10
N LYS A 123 37.92 4.33 10.04
CA LYS A 123 38.71 5.18 9.14
C LYS A 123 39.32 6.38 9.86
N LYS A 124 38.59 6.97 10.81
CA LYS A 124 39.08 8.09 11.64
C LYS A 124 40.22 7.62 12.56
N GLU A 125 40.04 6.47 13.22
CA GLU A 125 41.06 5.88 14.09
C GLU A 125 42.36 5.59 13.35
N ILE A 126 42.30 4.94 12.18
CA ILE A 126 43.47 4.71 11.32
C ILE A 126 44.15 6.05 10.98
N ARG A 127 43.39 7.03 10.45
CA ARG A 127 43.94 8.33 10.07
C ARG A 127 44.63 9.04 11.25
N THR A 128 44.06 8.93 12.45
CA THR A 128 44.67 9.52 13.65
C THR A 128 45.94 8.80 14.08
N ARG A 129 46.00 7.47 13.97
CA ARG A 129 47.20 6.69 14.25
C ARG A 129 48.30 7.03 13.25
N ASP A 130 48.01 6.97 11.96
CA ASP A 130 48.99 7.25 10.90
C ASP A 130 49.57 8.68 11.05
N ARG A 131 48.73 9.67 11.39
CA ARG A 131 49.19 11.04 11.69
C ARG A 131 50.13 11.11 12.90
N ARG A 132 49.86 10.32 13.96
CA ARG A 132 50.75 10.26 15.14
C ARG A 132 52.08 9.61 14.79
N GLU A 133 52.06 8.53 14.02
CA GLU A 133 53.28 7.84 13.56
C GLU A 133 54.16 8.76 12.71
N ILE A 134 53.56 9.50 11.76
CA ILE A 134 54.28 10.51 10.96
C ILE A 134 54.90 11.58 11.86
N TRP A 135 54.14 12.10 12.83
CA TRP A 135 54.63 13.15 13.73
C TRP A 135 55.80 12.66 14.60
N LEU A 136 55.71 11.44 15.13
CA LEU A 136 56.80 10.83 15.88
C LEU A 136 58.04 10.61 15.00
N ALA A 137 57.87 10.15 13.76
CA ALA A 137 59.00 9.98 12.83
C ALA A 137 59.75 11.31 12.57
N CYS A 138 59.02 12.43 12.43
CA CYS A 138 59.62 13.75 12.24
C CYS A 138 60.37 14.30 13.46
N LEU A 139 60.12 13.80 14.68
CA LEU A 139 60.80 14.25 15.91
C LEU A 139 62.13 13.54 16.17
N VAL A 140 62.36 12.41 15.50
CA VAL A 140 63.55 11.55 15.68
C VAL A 140 64.55 11.75 14.53
N CYS A 141 64.24 12.64 13.57
CA CYS A 141 65.13 13.11 12.50
C CYS A 141 65.64 14.51 12.82
#